data_AF-A0A5N7ZD04-F1
#
_entry.id   AF-A0A5N7ZD04-F1
#
_cell.length_a   1.000
_cell.length_b   1.000
_cell.length_c   1.000
_cell.angle_alpha   90.00
_cell.angle_beta   90.00
_cell.angle_gamma   90.00
#
_symmetry.space_group_name_H-M   'P 1'
#
loop_
_entity.id
_entity.type
_entity.pdbx_description
1 polymer ?
#
loop_
_entity_poly.entity_id
_entity_poly.type
_entity_poly.pdbx_seq_one_letter_code
_entity_poly.pdbx_strand_id
1 'polypeptide(L)'
;MVISKKPVRIILATFAGLLSSIAFANPVVDTTHVATAVTHEAHATTEVAHNEASHGDEHATQDPKDKVTAYIEHHLQDSHDFVFFSDEKEGKHYGFSLPVILLDNGLKVFSSSKLHHGEAVAEVDGNFYKLYHGKIYKTDAAGTINYDEHHHPTNVKPLDFSITKNVVSMLFTSILLFLMFTGLARSYKKG
;
A
#
# COMPACT_ATOMS: atom_id res chain seq x y z
N MET A 1 4.53 42.99 -29.09
CA MET A 1 5.54 42.72 -28.05
C MET A 1 6.42 41.57 -28.54
N VAL A 2 7.71 41.81 -28.81
CA VAL A 2 8.61 40.82 -29.43
C VAL A 2 9.26 39.98 -28.34
N ILE A 3 8.74 38.76 -28.13
CA ILE A 3 9.35 37.78 -27.22
C ILE A 3 10.63 37.27 -27.89
N SER A 4 11.78 37.71 -27.38
CA SER A 4 13.10 37.26 -27.84
C SER A 4 13.24 35.76 -27.60
N LYS A 5 13.61 34.98 -28.63
CA LYS A 5 13.78 33.50 -28.57
C LYS A 5 15.01 33.03 -27.79
N LYS A 6 15.76 33.96 -27.17
CA LYS A 6 17.02 33.68 -26.45
C LYS A 6 16.85 32.86 -25.15
N PRO A 7 15.82 33.04 -24.29
CA PRO A 7 15.68 32.25 -23.07
C PRO A 7 15.16 30.82 -23.34
N VAL A 8 14.33 30.64 -24.37
CA VAL A 8 13.80 29.31 -24.76
C VAL A 8 14.94 28.39 -25.24
N ARG A 9 15.91 28.92 -25.98
CA ARG A 9 17.08 28.16 -26.43
C ARG A 9 18.00 27.75 -25.27
N ILE A 10 18.10 28.57 -24.23
CA ILE A 10 18.89 28.25 -23.03
C ILE A 10 18.20 27.15 -22.22
N ILE A 11 16.87 27.23 -22.03
CA ILE A 11 16.09 26.21 -21.30
C ILE A 11 16.08 24.87 -22.04
N LEU A 12 16.00 24.87 -23.38
CA LEU A 12 16.04 23.64 -24.17
C LEU A 12 17.43 22.98 -24.14
N ALA A 13 18.50 23.79 -24.14
CA ALA A 13 19.87 23.30 -24.06
C ALA A 13 20.20 22.71 -22.68
N THR A 14 19.71 23.31 -21.59
CA THR A 14 19.91 22.77 -20.24
C THR A 14 19.11 21.48 -20.01
N PHE A 15 17.89 21.40 -20.54
CA PHE A 15 17.07 20.18 -20.46
C PHE A 15 17.67 19.01 -21.27
N ALA A 16 18.21 19.27 -22.46
CA ALA A 16 18.89 18.25 -23.26
C ALA A 16 20.21 17.77 -22.63
N GLY A 17 20.95 18.65 -21.94
CA GLY A 17 22.20 18.30 -21.25
C GLY A 17 21.98 17.42 -20.01
N LEU A 18 20.90 17.65 -19.26
CA LEU A 18 20.56 16.87 -18.06
C LEU A 18 20.02 15.47 -18.38
N LEU A 19 19.41 15.28 -19.55
CA LEU A 19 18.85 13.98 -19.96
C LEU A 19 19.94 12.95 -20.34
N SER A 20 21.10 13.39 -20.83
CA SER A 20 22.22 12.50 -21.17
C SER A 20 22.94 11.90 -19.95
N SER A 21 22.80 12.50 -18.77
CA SER A 21 23.47 12.03 -17.55
C SER A 21 22.75 10.88 -16.84
N ILE A 22 21.51 10.54 -17.26
CA ILE A 22 20.69 9.48 -16.63
C ILE A 22 20.75 8.17 -17.44
N ALA A 23 21.37 8.17 -18.63
CA ALA A 23 21.37 7.03 -19.55
C ALA A 23 22.39 5.91 -19.23
N PHE A 24 23.21 6.01 -18.17
CA PHE A 24 24.23 5.01 -17.82
C PHE A 24 23.93 4.21 -16.53
N ALA A 25 22.66 4.01 -16.16
CA ALA A 25 22.30 3.27 -14.95
C ALA A 25 21.48 1.99 -15.20
N ASN A 26 21.54 1.39 -16.40
CA ASN A 26 20.92 0.09 -16.62
C ASN A 26 21.85 -0.87 -17.38
N PRO A 27 22.71 -1.66 -16.70
CA PRO A 27 23.22 -2.86 -17.31
C PRO A 27 22.05 -3.85 -17.41
N VAL A 28 21.55 -4.05 -18.63
CA VAL A 28 20.68 -5.17 -18.95
C VAL A 28 21.51 -6.44 -18.72
N VAL A 29 21.21 -7.16 -17.64
CA VAL A 29 21.69 -8.54 -17.45
C VAL A 29 20.47 -9.41 -17.26
N ASP A 30 19.98 -9.90 -18.41
CA ASP A 30 19.09 -11.05 -18.48
C ASP A 30 19.97 -12.28 -18.65
N THR A 31 20.01 -13.19 -17.66
CA THR A 31 20.18 -14.66 -17.78
C THR A 31 20.34 -15.26 -16.37
N THR A 32 19.44 -16.18 -16.07
CA THR A 32 19.45 -17.19 -15.00
C THR A 32 20.84 -17.81 -14.73
N HIS A 33 21.34 -17.76 -13.49
CA HIS A 33 22.01 -18.87 -12.76
C HIS A 33 22.44 -18.41 -11.35
N VAL A 34 22.16 -19.25 -10.35
CA VAL A 34 22.51 -19.07 -8.93
C VAL A 34 24.01 -19.30 -8.70
N ALA A 35 24.69 -18.38 -8.03
CA ALA A 35 25.86 -18.66 -7.20
C ALA A 35 26.03 -17.58 -6.13
N THR A 36 25.86 -18.01 -4.87
CA THR A 36 26.09 -17.26 -3.64
C THR A 36 27.54 -16.77 -3.54
N ALA A 37 27.74 -15.48 -3.32
CA ALA A 37 28.91 -14.95 -2.66
C ALA A 37 28.46 -13.87 -1.68
N VAL A 38 28.54 -14.21 -0.39
CA VAL A 38 28.25 -13.34 0.74
C VAL A 38 29.39 -12.32 0.85
N THR A 39 29.08 -11.04 0.73
CA THR A 39 29.90 -9.96 1.30
C THR A 39 28.97 -9.07 2.12
N HIS A 40 29.01 -9.28 3.44
CA HIS A 40 28.48 -8.37 4.43
C HIS A 40 29.27 -7.06 4.36
N GLU A 41 28.60 -5.94 4.08
CA GLU A 41 28.99 -4.67 4.66
C GLU A 41 27.88 -4.21 5.60
N ALA A 42 28.22 -4.24 6.88
CA ALA A 42 27.41 -3.73 7.96
C ALA A 42 27.28 -2.21 7.82
N HIS A 43 26.06 -1.72 7.64
CA HIS A 43 25.73 -0.33 7.93
C HIS A 43 24.82 -0.31 9.15
N ALA A 44 25.45 -0.17 10.31
CA ALA A 44 24.79 0.12 11.56
C ALA A 44 24.09 1.49 11.45
N THR A 45 22.76 1.48 11.57
CA THR A 45 21.99 2.68 11.96
C THR A 45 21.07 2.28 13.10
N THR A 46 21.54 2.70 14.27
CA THR A 46 20.87 3.07 15.51
C THR A 46 19.35 2.85 15.60
N GLU A 47 19.02 1.96 16.53
CA GLU A 47 17.80 1.80 17.34
C GLU A 47 16.71 2.89 17.22
N VAL A 48 15.51 2.47 16.84
CA VAL A 48 14.28 2.86 17.56
C VAL A 48 13.47 1.58 17.79
N ALA A 49 13.51 1.10 19.02
CA ALA A 49 12.72 -0.04 19.47
C ALA A 49 11.25 0.40 19.64
N HIS A 50 10.36 -0.09 18.79
CA HIS A 50 8.94 -0.19 19.09
C HIS A 50 8.61 -1.63 19.42
N ASN A 51 8.60 -1.93 20.72
CA ASN A 51 7.92 -3.09 21.28
C ASN A 51 6.46 -2.69 21.51
N GLU A 52 5.51 -3.39 20.90
CA GLU A 52 4.28 -3.82 21.56
C GLU A 52 3.83 -5.16 20.96
N ALA A 53 3.27 -5.99 21.84
CA ALA A 53 3.08 -7.42 21.68
C ALA A 53 1.66 -7.77 21.23
N SER A 54 1.55 -8.82 20.40
CA SER A 54 0.68 -9.99 20.63
C SER A 54 0.36 -10.70 19.31
N HIS A 55 0.99 -11.84 19.06
CA HIS A 55 0.30 -13.12 18.99
C HIS A 55 1.38 -14.20 19.12
N GLY A 56 1.26 -15.00 20.17
CA GLY A 56 2.16 -16.13 20.40
C GLY A 56 1.82 -17.26 19.44
N ASP A 57 2.85 -17.81 18.82
CA ASP A 57 2.91 -19.23 18.49
C ASP A 57 4.36 -19.70 18.60
N GLU A 58 4.52 -20.83 19.26
CA GLU A 58 5.80 -21.47 19.54
C GLU A 58 6.32 -22.24 18.31
N HIS A 59 7.65 -22.40 18.25
CA HIS A 59 8.43 -23.29 17.39
C HIS A 59 8.50 -23.01 15.88
N ALA A 60 9.62 -22.43 15.44
CA ALA A 60 10.69 -23.14 14.73
C ALA A 60 11.73 -22.13 14.25
N THR A 61 12.97 -22.59 14.09
CA THR A 61 14.13 -21.84 13.62
C THR A 61 13.86 -21.23 12.23
N GLN A 62 13.26 -20.05 12.16
CA GLN A 62 12.96 -19.37 10.90
C GLN A 62 14.23 -18.74 10.32
N ASP A 63 14.55 -19.12 9.09
CA ASP A 63 15.62 -18.54 8.29
C ASP A 63 15.43 -17.00 8.21
N PRO A 64 16.49 -16.18 8.11
CA PRO A 64 16.36 -14.73 8.02
C PRO A 64 15.42 -14.28 6.88
N LYS A 65 15.31 -15.10 5.83
CA LYS A 65 14.42 -14.87 4.69
C LYS A 65 12.94 -15.01 5.05
N ASP A 66 12.57 -15.96 5.90
CA ASP A 66 11.17 -16.17 6.31
C ASP A 66 10.68 -15.01 7.18
N LYS A 67 11.57 -14.49 8.04
CA LYS A 67 11.31 -13.27 8.83
C LYS A 67 11.12 -12.04 7.93
N VAL A 68 11.92 -11.91 6.88
CA VAL A 68 11.80 -10.82 5.91
C VAL A 68 10.49 -10.94 5.11
N THR A 69 10.14 -12.13 4.64
CA THR A 69 8.88 -12.37 3.92
C THR A 69 7.66 -12.09 4.80
N ALA A 70 7.65 -12.59 6.04
CA ALA A 70 6.57 -12.31 6.99
C ALA A 70 6.46 -10.81 7.29
N TYR A 71 7.58 -10.13 7.51
CA TYR A 71 7.59 -8.68 7.74
C TYR A 71 7.01 -7.91 6.56
N ILE A 72 7.39 -8.26 5.32
CA ILE A 72 6.86 -7.66 4.09
C ILE A 72 5.36 -7.91 3.97
N GLU A 73 4.90 -9.13 4.21
CA GLU A 73 3.49 -9.50 4.06
C GLU A 73 2.61 -8.72 5.03
N HIS A 74 3.07 -8.43 6.24
CA HIS A 74 2.29 -7.69 7.23
C HIS A 74 2.38 -6.15 7.09
N HIS A 75 3.49 -5.60 6.58
CA HIS A 75 3.71 -4.15 6.54
C HIS A 75 3.40 -3.49 5.20
N LEU A 76 3.45 -4.23 4.09
CA LEU A 76 3.12 -3.70 2.75
C LEU A 76 1.64 -3.90 2.36
N GLN A 77 0.86 -4.55 3.21
CA GLN A 77 -0.56 -4.79 2.92
C GLN A 77 -1.36 -3.50 2.92
N ASP A 78 -2.28 -3.43 1.96
CA ASP A 78 -3.20 -2.30 1.83
C ASP A 78 -4.28 -2.35 2.90
N SER A 79 -4.64 -1.19 3.44
CA SER A 79 -5.60 -1.07 4.54
C SER A 79 -6.90 -0.40 4.07
N HIS A 80 -7.99 -0.75 4.73
CA HIS A 80 -9.29 -0.09 4.55
C HIS A 80 -9.44 1.16 5.43
N ASP A 81 -8.37 1.61 6.08
CA ASP A 81 -8.36 2.81 6.90
C ASP A 81 -7.24 3.74 6.44
N PHE A 82 -7.56 5.03 6.40
CA PHE A 82 -6.62 6.08 6.03
C PHE A 82 -6.14 6.79 7.30
N VAL A 83 -4.97 6.42 7.78
CA VAL A 83 -4.32 7.04 8.95
C VAL A 83 -3.40 8.18 8.48
N PHE A 84 -3.63 9.38 8.99
CA PHE A 84 -2.81 10.56 8.70
C PHE A 84 -1.55 10.61 9.58
N PHE A 85 -1.74 10.41 10.89
CA PHE A 85 -0.69 10.43 11.89
C PHE A 85 -1.04 9.51 13.05
N SER A 86 -0.01 8.96 13.67
CA SER A 86 -0.11 8.10 14.85
C SER A 86 0.60 8.81 15.99
N ASP A 87 -0.03 8.90 17.15
CA ASP A 87 0.63 9.37 18.36
C ASP A 87 1.10 8.16 19.17
N GLU A 88 2.40 7.90 19.14
CA GLU A 88 3.06 6.80 19.85
C GLU A 88 2.95 6.93 21.38
N LYS A 89 2.77 8.14 21.91
CA LYS A 89 2.68 8.36 23.37
C LYS A 89 1.31 8.02 23.93
N GLU A 90 0.27 8.15 23.10
CA GLU A 90 -1.11 7.85 23.48
C GLU A 90 -1.66 6.57 22.83
N GLY A 91 -0.90 5.93 21.93
CA GLY A 91 -1.35 4.75 21.18
C GLY A 91 -2.53 5.03 20.25
N LYS A 92 -2.71 6.29 19.82
CA LYS A 92 -3.88 6.71 19.03
C LYS A 92 -3.52 6.94 17.56
N HIS A 93 -4.29 6.32 16.68
CA HIS A 93 -4.22 6.56 15.25
C HIS A 93 -5.30 7.56 14.84
N TYR A 94 -4.88 8.66 14.22
CA TYR A 94 -5.78 9.68 13.71
C TYR A 94 -5.97 9.47 12.21
N GLY A 95 -7.19 9.10 11.86
CA GLY A 95 -7.54 8.72 10.49
C GLY A 95 -9.05 8.65 10.29
N PHE A 96 -9.43 8.14 9.14
CA PHE A 96 -10.83 7.84 8.83
C PHE A 96 -10.97 6.48 8.16
N SER A 97 -12.11 5.86 8.40
CA SER A 97 -12.49 4.57 7.82
C SER A 97 -12.99 4.74 6.38
N LEU A 98 -12.53 3.87 5.49
CA LEU A 98 -12.88 3.91 4.08
C LEU A 98 -14.14 3.08 3.81
N PRO A 99 -14.90 3.42 2.75
CA PRO A 99 -16.04 2.63 2.35
C PRO A 99 -15.60 1.27 1.81
N VAL A 100 -16.16 0.23 2.42
CA VAL A 100 -16.06 -1.16 1.99
C VAL A 100 -17.26 -1.48 1.09
N ILE A 101 -16.96 -2.00 -0.10
CA ILE A 101 -17.95 -2.31 -1.13
C ILE A 101 -17.73 -3.75 -1.56
N LEU A 102 -18.64 -4.64 -1.15
CA LEU A 102 -18.57 -6.06 -1.47
C LEU A 102 -19.73 -6.46 -2.39
N LEU A 103 -19.47 -7.40 -3.28
CA LEU A 103 -20.48 -8.05 -4.10
C LEU A 103 -20.59 -9.52 -3.68
N ASP A 104 -21.66 -9.84 -2.96
CA ASP A 104 -21.99 -11.17 -2.43
C ASP A 104 -23.49 -11.41 -2.56
N ASN A 105 -23.90 -11.97 -3.70
CA ASN A 105 -25.32 -12.18 -4.06
C ASN A 105 -26.18 -10.90 -3.93
N GLY A 106 -25.52 -9.74 -4.04
CA GLY A 106 -26.07 -8.42 -3.78
C GLY A 106 -24.96 -7.44 -3.44
N LEU A 107 -25.22 -6.14 -3.61
CA LEU A 107 -24.28 -5.08 -3.26
C LEU A 107 -24.34 -4.81 -1.76
N LYS A 108 -23.20 -4.91 -1.09
CA LYS A 108 -23.03 -4.62 0.34
C LYS A 108 -22.10 -3.43 0.49
N VAL A 109 -22.59 -2.35 1.11
CA VAL A 109 -21.80 -1.14 1.33
C VAL A 109 -21.80 -0.82 2.81
N PHE A 110 -20.61 -0.71 3.41
CA PHE A 110 -20.46 -0.39 4.82
C PHE A 110 -19.11 0.29 5.08
N SER A 111 -18.93 0.87 6.26
CA SER A 111 -17.65 1.47 6.67
C SER A 111 -16.70 0.41 7.22
N SER A 112 -15.42 0.50 6.88
CA SER A 112 -14.35 -0.35 7.44
C SER A 112 -14.28 -0.30 8.97
N SER A 113 -14.77 0.77 9.59
CA SER A 113 -14.85 0.91 11.05
C SER A 113 -15.56 -0.26 11.72
N LYS A 114 -16.52 -0.91 11.03
CA LYS A 114 -17.21 -2.10 11.55
C LYS A 114 -16.28 -3.32 11.71
N LEU A 115 -15.19 -3.36 10.97
CA LEU A 115 -14.20 -4.43 11.01
C LEU A 115 -13.12 -4.18 12.07
N HIS A 116 -13.05 -2.97 12.66
CA HIS A 116 -12.08 -2.59 13.70
C HIS A 116 -10.65 -3.08 13.41
N HIS A 117 -10.09 -2.72 12.24
CA HIS A 117 -8.77 -3.17 11.79
C HIS A 117 -8.56 -4.71 11.73
N GLY A 118 -9.64 -5.50 11.70
CA GLY A 118 -9.61 -6.96 11.67
C GLY A 118 -9.91 -7.63 13.02
N GLU A 119 -10.09 -6.85 14.09
CA GLU A 119 -10.47 -7.37 15.41
C GLU A 119 -11.94 -7.75 15.50
N ALA A 120 -12.80 -7.09 14.73
CA ALA A 120 -14.25 -7.27 14.80
C ALA A 120 -14.84 -7.88 13.53
N VAL A 121 -16.02 -8.46 13.70
CA VAL A 121 -16.85 -9.02 12.64
C VAL A 121 -17.91 -7.99 12.26
N ALA A 122 -17.96 -7.63 10.98
CA ALA A 122 -18.97 -6.73 10.45
C ALA A 122 -20.22 -7.51 10.05
N GLU A 123 -21.35 -7.20 10.68
CA GLU A 123 -22.67 -7.67 10.25
C GLU A 123 -23.30 -6.69 9.24
N VAL A 124 -23.69 -7.23 8.08
CA VAL A 124 -24.33 -6.49 6.99
C VAL A 124 -25.40 -7.37 6.34
N ASP A 125 -26.66 -6.96 6.45
CA ASP A 125 -27.83 -7.67 5.91
C ASP A 125 -27.86 -9.17 6.29
N GLY A 126 -27.62 -9.48 7.56
CA GLY A 126 -27.59 -10.86 8.07
C GLY A 126 -26.40 -11.72 7.61
N ASN A 127 -25.42 -11.12 6.94
CA ASN A 127 -24.15 -11.77 6.60
C ASN A 127 -23.04 -11.20 7.49
N PHE A 128 -22.06 -12.04 7.82
CA PHE A 128 -20.92 -11.67 8.66
C PHE A 128 -19.64 -11.68 7.84
N TYR A 129 -18.83 -10.64 8.02
CA TYR A 129 -17.58 -10.44 7.29
C TYR A 129 -16.45 -10.12 8.26
N LYS A 130 -15.26 -10.68 7.98
CA LYS A 130 -14.05 -10.43 8.77
C LYS A 130 -12.89 -10.07 7.86
N LEU A 131 -12.09 -9.09 8.28
CA LEU A 131 -10.85 -8.71 7.61
C LEU A 131 -9.72 -9.63 8.08
N TYR A 132 -9.03 -10.28 7.14
CA TYR A 132 -7.91 -11.18 7.40
C TYR A 132 -6.85 -11.00 6.32
N HIS A 133 -5.62 -10.63 6.70
CA HIS A 133 -4.50 -10.30 5.80
C HIS A 133 -4.90 -9.37 4.63
N GLY A 134 -5.54 -8.25 4.96
CA GLY A 134 -5.97 -7.23 3.98
C GLY A 134 -7.12 -7.66 3.06
N LYS A 135 -7.68 -8.87 3.23
CA LYS A 135 -8.80 -9.40 2.44
C LYS A 135 -10.02 -9.62 3.31
N ILE A 136 -11.19 -9.35 2.78
CA ILE A 136 -12.44 -9.58 3.50
C ILE A 136 -12.98 -10.97 3.16
N TYR A 137 -13.26 -11.76 4.18
CA TYR A 137 -13.85 -13.09 4.07
C TYR A 137 -15.22 -13.12 4.72
N LYS A 138 -16.11 -13.94 4.15
CA LYS A 138 -17.39 -14.24 4.75
C LYS A 138 -17.22 -15.27 5.88
N THR A 139 -17.81 -14.98 7.03
CA THR A 139 -17.69 -15.81 8.23
C THR A 139 -19.05 -16.09 8.84
N ASP A 140 -19.05 -16.81 9.97
CA ASP A 140 -20.17 -16.86 10.90
C ASP A 140 -20.16 -15.63 11.84
N ALA A 141 -21.14 -15.56 12.73
CA ALA A 141 -21.24 -14.51 13.75
C ALA A 141 -20.05 -14.50 14.74
N ALA A 142 -19.33 -15.63 14.86
CA ALA A 142 -18.15 -15.75 15.70
C ALA A 142 -16.86 -15.27 15.01
N GLY A 143 -16.87 -15.06 13.69
CA GLY A 143 -15.70 -14.63 12.93
C GLY A 143 -14.70 -15.75 12.66
N THR A 144 -15.17 -16.99 12.53
CA THR A 144 -14.35 -18.19 12.33
C THR A 144 -13.72 -18.18 10.94
N ILE A 145 -12.38 -18.26 10.90
CA ILE A 145 -11.60 -18.48 9.69
C ILE A 145 -11.13 -19.94 9.72
N ASN A 146 -11.52 -20.70 8.69
CA ASN A 146 -11.12 -22.09 8.51
C ASN A 146 -9.88 -22.14 7.61
N TYR A 147 -8.90 -22.96 7.98
CA TYR A 147 -7.64 -23.09 7.26
C TYR A 147 -7.51 -24.47 6.61
N ASP A 148 -6.78 -24.53 5.50
CA ASP A 148 -6.31 -25.78 4.91
C ASP A 148 -4.98 -26.26 5.52
N GLU A 149 -4.44 -27.38 5.03
CA GLU A 149 -3.16 -27.96 5.50
C GLU A 149 -1.96 -27.00 5.30
N HIS A 150 -2.10 -25.99 4.43
CA HIS A 150 -1.09 -24.99 4.12
C HIS A 150 -1.36 -23.63 4.80
N HIS A 151 -2.27 -23.57 5.78
CA HIS A 151 -2.66 -22.36 6.51
C HIS A 151 -3.30 -21.27 5.63
N HIS A 152 -3.96 -21.64 4.53
CA HIS A 152 -4.72 -20.70 3.72
C HIS A 152 -6.21 -20.68 4.11
N PRO A 153 -6.84 -19.50 4.18
CA PRO A 153 -8.27 -19.38 4.44
C PRO A 153 -9.10 -20.09 3.36
N THR A 154 -9.97 -20.98 3.80
CA THR A 154 -10.92 -21.72 2.93
C THR A 154 -12.29 -21.05 2.86
N ASN A 155 -12.51 -20.00 3.67
CA ASN A 155 -13.74 -19.23 3.68
C ASN A 155 -14.05 -18.59 2.32
N VAL A 156 -15.35 -18.40 2.05
CA VAL A 156 -15.79 -17.70 0.84
C VAL A 156 -15.29 -16.26 0.86
N LYS A 157 -14.50 -15.90 -0.15
CA LYS A 157 -14.05 -14.53 -0.38
C LYS A 157 -15.00 -13.84 -1.36
N PRO A 158 -15.85 -12.89 -0.91
CA PRO A 158 -16.69 -12.11 -1.82
C PRO A 158 -15.85 -11.23 -2.75
N LEU A 159 -16.45 -10.77 -3.85
CA LEU A 159 -15.80 -9.83 -4.74
C LEU A 159 -15.70 -8.46 -4.03
N ASP A 160 -14.48 -7.95 -3.95
CA ASP A 160 -14.14 -6.77 -3.17
C ASP A 160 -13.82 -5.59 -4.11
N PHE A 161 -14.66 -4.56 -4.07
CA PHE A 161 -14.51 -3.29 -4.79
C PHE A 161 -14.26 -2.11 -3.84
N SER A 162 -13.83 -2.42 -2.62
CA SER A 162 -13.60 -1.42 -1.58
C SER A 162 -12.51 -0.44 -1.97
N ILE A 163 -12.65 0.78 -1.49
CA ILE A 163 -11.63 1.81 -1.70
C ILE A 163 -10.62 1.68 -0.57
N THR A 164 -9.38 1.35 -0.92
CA THR A 164 -8.27 1.20 0.04
C THR A 164 -7.42 2.46 0.14
N LYS A 165 -6.50 2.51 1.11
CA LYS A 165 -5.58 3.63 1.32
C LYS A 165 -4.80 3.96 0.05
N ASN A 166 -4.33 2.95 -0.68
CA ASN A 166 -3.58 3.17 -1.91
C ASN A 166 -4.46 3.72 -3.04
N VAL A 167 -5.69 3.22 -3.19
CA VAL A 167 -6.63 3.73 -4.21
C VAL A 167 -6.97 5.20 -3.95
N VAL A 168 -7.23 5.58 -2.70
CA VAL A 168 -7.44 6.99 -2.32
C VAL A 168 -6.22 7.84 -2.66
N SER A 169 -5.03 7.36 -2.32
CA SER A 169 -3.78 8.09 -2.56
C SER A 169 -3.53 8.30 -4.05
N MET A 170 -3.73 7.26 -4.87
CA MET A 170 -3.63 7.35 -6.33
C MET A 170 -4.65 8.33 -6.90
N LEU A 171 -5.90 8.29 -6.43
CA LEU A 171 -6.94 9.23 -6.87
C LEU A 171 -6.56 10.66 -6.51
N PHE A 172 -6.11 10.92 -5.28
CA PHE A 172 -5.67 12.24 -4.83
C PHE A 172 -4.51 12.77 -5.69
N THR A 173 -3.47 11.98 -5.89
CA THR A 173 -2.33 12.35 -6.75
C THR A 173 -2.78 12.60 -8.18
N SER A 174 -3.66 11.75 -8.74
CA SER A 174 -4.17 11.92 -10.10
C SER A 174 -4.94 13.22 -10.27
N ILE A 175 -5.78 13.59 -9.30
CA ILE A 175 -6.54 14.85 -9.29
C ILE A 175 -5.58 16.03 -9.22
N LEU A 176 -4.57 15.97 -8.34
CA LEU A 176 -3.59 17.04 -8.19
C LEU A 176 -2.82 17.29 -9.50
N LEU A 177 -2.34 16.22 -10.14
CA LEU A 177 -1.67 16.31 -11.44
C LEU A 177 -2.62 16.86 -12.53
N PHE A 178 -3.86 16.36 -12.57
CA PHE A 178 -4.86 16.81 -13.52
C PHE A 178 -5.14 18.32 -13.39
N LEU A 179 -5.28 18.81 -12.16
CA LEU A 179 -5.47 20.24 -11.88
C LEU A 179 -4.25 21.07 -12.28
N MET A 180 -3.05 20.60 -11.97
CA MET A 180 -1.80 21.28 -12.33
C MET A 180 -1.65 21.41 -13.85
N PHE A 181 -1.81 20.32 -14.59
CA PHE A 181 -1.71 20.33 -16.05
C PHE A 181 -2.84 21.15 -16.70
N THR A 182 -4.05 21.08 -16.16
CA THR A 182 -5.16 21.93 -16.61
C THR A 182 -4.85 23.42 -16.37
N GLY A 183 -4.23 23.75 -15.24
CA GLY A 183 -3.76 25.11 -14.93
C GLY A 183 -2.71 25.60 -15.93
N LEU A 184 -1.71 24.78 -16.23
CA LEU A 184 -0.68 25.09 -17.22
C LEU A 184 -1.28 25.29 -18.62
N ALA A 185 -2.13 24.37 -19.08
CA ALA A 185 -2.78 24.46 -20.38
C ALA A 185 -3.58 25.77 -20.54
N ARG A 186 -4.26 26.21 -19.47
CA ARG A 186 -5.00 27.49 -19.46
C ARG A 186 -4.07 28.71 -19.49
N SER A 187 -2.89 28.62 -18.89
CA SER A 187 -1.89 29.70 -18.92
C SER A 187 -1.39 29.96 -20.35
N TYR A 188 -1.13 28.89 -21.13
CA TYR A 188 -0.71 29.02 -22.53
C TYR A 188 -1.76 29.66 -23.45
N LYS A 189 -3.06 29.59 -23.11
CA LYS A 189 -4.14 30.20 -23.92
C LYS A 189 -4.27 31.72 -23.72
N LYS A 190 -3.67 32.27 -22.66
CA LYS A 190 -3.73 33.71 -22.32
C LYS A 190 -2.47 34.49 -22.71
N GLY A 191 -1.49 33.83 -23.32
CA GLY A 191 -0.24 34.42 -23.80
C GLY A 191 -0.19 34.55 -25.31
#